data_AF-A0A9E4EKS8-F1
#
_entry.id   AF-A0A9E4EKS8-F1
#
_cell.length_a   1.000
_cell.length_b   1.000
_cell.length_c   1.000
_cell.angle_alpha   90.00
_cell.angle_beta   90.00
_cell.angle_gamma   90.00
#
_symmetry.space_group_name_H-M   'P 1'
#
loop_
_entity.id
_entity.type
_entity.pdbx_description
1 polymer ?
#
loop_
_entity_poly.entity_id
_entity_poly.type
_entity_poly.pdbx_seq_one_letter_code
_entity_poly.pdbx_strand_id
1 'polypeptide(L)'
;MGKLDCFQMAGVDLWFNSSDHEPPHFHARKPDKWEIRVFFRACKRSNLVFNMKFPPSGSGPSGKERRELLNLVLQHRGALYAEWEAKVDTRS
;
A
#
# COMPACT_ATOMS: atom_id res chain seq x y z
N MET A 1 -6.06 -9.52 -9.16
CA MET A 1 -5.20 -8.98 -8.08
C MET A 1 -3.77 -9.32 -8.42
N GLY A 2 -2.92 -8.31 -8.64
CA GLY A 2 -1.50 -8.51 -8.87
C GLY A 2 -0.74 -8.32 -7.57
N LYS A 3 0.05 -9.30 -7.14
CA LYS A 3 0.95 -9.12 -5.99
C LYS A 3 1.88 -7.93 -6.26
N LEU A 4 2.21 -7.19 -5.21
CA LEU A 4 3.20 -6.12 -5.28
C LEU A 4 4.61 -6.73 -5.23
N ASP A 5 5.43 -6.40 -6.22
CA ASP A 5 6.74 -7.03 -6.44
C ASP A 5 7.90 -6.13 -6.02
N CYS A 6 7.72 -4.80 -6.04
CA CYS A 6 8.81 -3.87 -5.76
C CYS A 6 9.37 -3.93 -4.33
N PHE A 7 8.62 -4.48 -3.37
CA PHE A 7 9.10 -4.83 -2.03
C PHE A 7 8.16 -5.80 -1.32
N GLN A 8 8.60 -6.31 -0.16
CA GLN A 8 7.82 -7.14 0.73
C GLN A 8 7.94 -6.64 2.18
N MET A 9 6.95 -6.98 3.01
CA MET A 9 6.97 -6.72 4.44
C MET A 9 6.56 -8.00 5.17
N ALA A 10 7.35 -8.41 6.15
CA ALA A 10 7.13 -9.69 6.82
C ALA A 10 5.75 -9.74 7.51
N GLY A 11 4.97 -10.78 7.18
CA GLY A 11 3.62 -10.97 7.73
C GLY A 11 2.56 -10.00 7.21
N VAL A 12 2.84 -9.28 6.11
CA VAL A 12 1.90 -8.37 5.46
C VAL A 12 1.80 -8.72 3.97
N ASP A 13 0.59 -9.01 3.51
CA ASP A 13 0.26 -9.23 2.12
C ASP A 13 0.10 -7.88 1.41
N LEU A 14 0.76 -7.72 0.27
CA LEU A 14 0.77 -6.48 -0.52
C LEU A 14 0.33 -6.76 -1.95
N TRP A 15 -0.64 -6.00 -2.45
CA TRP A 15 -1.14 -6.19 -3.81
C TRP A 15 -1.75 -4.92 -4.41
N PHE A 16 -1.81 -4.93 -5.73
CA PHE A 16 -2.62 -4.02 -6.53
C PHE A 16 -3.96 -4.68 -6.89
N ASN A 17 -5.04 -3.92 -6.72
CA ASN A 17 -6.35 -4.30 -7.22
C ASN A 17 -6.57 -3.63 -8.58
N SER A 18 -6.69 -4.42 -9.64
CA SER A 18 -6.80 -3.93 -11.02
C SER A 18 -8.09 -3.15 -11.31
N SER A 19 -9.08 -3.20 -10.41
CA SER A 19 -10.33 -2.42 -10.52
C SER A 19 -10.30 -1.10 -9.74
N ASP A 20 -9.22 -0.81 -9.01
CA ASP A 20 -9.07 0.43 -8.22
C ASP A 20 -8.13 1.40 -8.97
N HIS A 21 -8.69 2.22 -9.86
CA HIS A 21 -7.91 3.06 -10.78
C HIS A 21 -7.38 4.36 -10.16
N GLU A 22 -8.14 5.10 -9.36
CA GLU A 22 -7.63 6.36 -8.78
C GLU A 22 -8.13 6.58 -7.35
N PRO A 23 -7.35 7.31 -6.51
CA PRO A 23 -5.94 7.68 -6.73
C PRO A 23 -4.99 6.47 -6.61
N PRO A 24 -3.74 6.53 -7.12
CA PRO A 24 -2.80 5.39 -7.05
C PRO A 24 -2.56 4.90 -5.63
N HIS A 25 -2.84 3.62 -5.39
CA HIS A 25 -2.64 2.96 -4.10
C HIS A 25 -2.34 1.47 -4.26
N PHE A 26 -1.72 0.89 -3.24
CA PHE A 26 -1.70 -0.56 -3.04
C PHE A 26 -2.49 -0.91 -1.78
N HIS A 27 -2.93 -2.16 -1.70
CA HIS A 27 -3.55 -2.71 -0.52
C HIS A 27 -2.47 -3.40 0.32
N ALA A 28 -2.54 -3.21 1.63
CA ALA A 28 -1.71 -3.90 2.59
C ALA A 28 -2.60 -4.58 3.63
N ARG A 29 -2.39 -5.87 3.85
CA ARG A 29 -3.17 -6.66 4.81
C ARG A 29 -2.26 -7.45 5.71
N LYS A 30 -2.53 -7.37 7.01
CA LYS A 30 -2.05 -8.33 7.98
C LYS A 30 -3.19 -9.31 8.30
N PRO A 31 -3.05 -10.62 8.02
CA PRO A 31 -4.10 -11.61 8.24
C PRO A 31 -4.71 -11.51 9.65
N ASP A 32 -6.04 -11.53 9.71
CA ASP A 32 -6.83 -11.45 10.95
C ASP A 32 -6.56 -10.21 11.84
N LYS A 33 -5.90 -9.18 11.31
CA LYS A 33 -5.55 -7.96 12.04
C LYS A 33 -6.08 -6.71 11.39
N TRP A 34 -5.66 -6.41 10.16
CA TRP A 34 -6.06 -5.19 9.47
C TRP A 34 -5.82 -5.26 7.96
N GLU A 35 -6.55 -4.44 7.23
CA GLU A 35 -6.36 -4.15 5.82
C GLU A 35 -6.48 -2.64 5.58
N ILE A 36 -5.55 -2.07 4.83
CA ILE A 36 -5.48 -0.66 4.49
C ILE A 36 -5.21 -0.45 3.00
N ARG A 37 -5.61 0.72 2.47
CA ARG A 37 -5.11 1.21 1.18
C ARG A 37 -4.09 2.31 1.42
N VAL A 38 -2.90 2.16 0.87
CA VAL A 38 -1.79 3.11 1.02
C VAL A 38 -1.67 3.97 -0.22
N PHE A 39 -1.90 5.27 -0.07
CA PHE A 39 -1.84 6.26 -1.15
C PHE A 39 -0.41 6.79 -1.29
N PHE A 40 0.43 6.00 -1.98
CA PHE A 40 1.88 6.18 -1.97
C PHE A 40 2.37 7.51 -2.57
N ARG A 41 1.61 8.12 -3.50
CA ARG A 41 1.90 9.46 -4.04
C ARG A 41 1.69 10.57 -3.01
N ALA A 42 0.71 10.40 -2.11
CA ALA A 42 0.37 11.39 -1.09
C ALA A 42 1.27 11.30 0.16
N CYS A 43 2.01 10.21 0.32
CA CYS A 43 2.92 10.03 1.45
C CYS A 43 4.04 11.08 1.46
N LYS A 44 4.46 11.53 2.65
CA LYS A 44 5.58 12.48 2.85
C LYS A 44 6.54 11.91 3.88
N ARG A 45 7.73 12.52 4.04
CA ARG A 45 8.83 12.02 4.88
C ARG A 45 8.42 11.53 6.28
N SER A 46 7.39 12.10 6.89
CA SER A 46 6.87 11.73 8.21
C SER A 46 5.38 11.36 8.21
N ASN A 47 4.75 11.24 7.05
CA ASN A 47 3.29 11.04 6.95
C ASN A 47 2.95 9.91 5.98
N LEU A 48 2.49 8.78 6.51
CA LEU A 48 1.88 7.69 5.75
C LEU A 48 0.41 8.04 5.50
N VAL A 49 0.02 8.16 4.24
CA VAL A 49 -1.37 8.44 3.85
C VAL A 49 -2.05 7.13 3.50
N PHE A 50 -3.05 6.74 4.29
CA PHE A 50 -3.79 5.50 4.10
C PHE A 50 -5.23 5.62 4.59
N ASN A 51 -6.10 4.72 4.14
CA ASN A 51 -7.42 4.50 4.74
C ASN A 51 -7.56 3.06 5.26
N MET A 52 -8.44 2.87 6.25
CA MET A 52 -8.76 1.55 6.78
C MET A 52 -9.86 0.90 5.93
N LYS A 53 -9.68 -0.38 5.59
CA LYS A 53 -10.70 -1.21 4.94
C LYS A 53 -11.30 -2.25 5.90
N PHE A 54 -10.49 -2.83 6.79
CA PHE A 54 -10.95 -3.80 7.79
C PHE A 54 -9.95 -3.91 8.96
N PRO A 55 -10.38 -4.25 10.21
CA PRO A 55 -11.71 -4.03 10.79
C PRO A 55 -11.98 -2.52 11.00
N PRO A 56 -13.25 -2.07 11.00
CA PRO A 56 -13.58 -0.71 11.37
C PRO A 56 -13.54 -0.54 12.90
N SER A 57 -12.72 0.41 13.36
CA SER A 57 -12.46 0.88 14.73
C SER A 57 -11.47 0.06 15.60
N GLY A 58 -10.52 0.77 16.19
CA GLY A 58 -9.60 0.29 17.24
C GLY A 58 -8.38 -0.53 16.79
N SER A 59 -8.39 -1.09 15.58
CA SER A 59 -7.31 -1.93 15.03
C SER A 59 -6.76 -1.35 13.73
N GLY A 60 -5.44 -1.44 13.55
CA GLY A 60 -4.72 -0.89 12.42
C GLY A 60 -3.21 -1.13 12.57
N PRO A 61 -2.39 -0.73 11.59
CA PRO A 61 -0.95 -0.88 11.71
C PRO A 61 -0.44 -0.10 12.93
N SER A 62 0.39 -0.77 13.74
CA SER A 62 1.13 -0.19 14.86
C SER A 62 2.04 0.95 14.41
N GLY A 63 2.52 1.78 15.34
CA GLY A 63 3.48 2.84 15.02
C GLY A 63 4.75 2.34 14.32
N LYS A 64 5.21 1.13 14.68
CA LYS A 64 6.35 0.47 14.02
C LYS A 64 6.01 0.09 12.57
N GLU A 65 4.88 -0.59 12.36
CA GLU A 65 4.43 -1.02 11.03
C GLU A 65 4.17 0.18 10.11
N ARG A 66 3.59 1.27 10.64
CA ARG A 66 3.40 2.51 9.87
C ARG A 66 4.72 3.12 9.41
N ARG A 67 5.74 3.12 10.28
CA ARG A 67 7.07 3.64 9.96
C ARG A 67 7.77 2.77 8.93
N GLU A 68 7.67 1.45 9.06
CA GLU A 68 8.22 0.49 8.11
C GLU A 68 7.57 0.63 6.73
N LEU A 69 6.23 0.63 6.66
CA LEU A 69 5.49 0.90 5.42
C LEU A 69 5.88 2.23 4.80
N LEU A 70 6.00 3.29 5.60
CA LEU A 70 6.38 4.60 5.10
C LEU A 70 7.80 4.57 4.50
N ASN A 71 8.76 3.95 5.18
CA ASN A 71 10.13 3.86 4.69
C ASN A 71 10.19 3.09 3.35
N LEU A 72 9.50 1.96 3.25
CA LEU A 72 9.41 1.18 2.01
C LEU A 72 8.76 1.99 0.88
N VAL A 73 7.67 2.70 1.16
CA VAL A 73 7.01 3.58 0.19
C VAL A 73 7.93 4.69 -0.29
N LEU A 74 8.69 5.33 0.60
CA LEU A 74 9.59 6.42 0.23
C LEU A 74 10.80 5.91 -0.57
N GLN A 75 11.37 4.77 -0.17
CA GLN A 75 12.50 4.15 -0.84
C GLN A 75 12.15 3.64 -2.24
N HIS A 76 10.95 3.08 -2.42
CA HIS A 76 10.53 2.41 -3.66
C HIS A 76 9.49 3.21 -4.47
N ARG A 77 9.27 4.50 -4.18
CA ARG A 77 8.19 5.30 -4.79
C ARG A 77 8.14 5.24 -6.32
N GLY A 78 9.29 5.33 -6.98
CA GLY A 78 9.36 5.27 -8.45
C GLY A 78 8.96 3.89 -8.98
N ALA A 79 9.47 2.82 -8.37
CA ALA A 79 9.13 1.44 -8.72
C ALA A 79 7.66 1.12 -8.46
N LEU A 80 7.11 1.59 -7.33
CA LEU A 80 5.69 1.50 -6.99
C LEU A 80 4.81 2.11 -8.08
N TYR A 81 5.18 3.29 -8.57
CA TYR A 81 4.41 4.00 -9.58
C TYR A 81 4.44 3.27 -10.92
N ALA A 82 5.63 2.88 -11.40
CA ALA A 82 5.79 2.11 -12.64
C ALA A 82 5.06 0.76 -12.59
N GLU A 83 5.12 0.05 -11.46
CA GLU A 83 4.43 -1.23 -11.29
C GLU A 83 2.91 -1.06 -11.24
N TRP A 84 2.42 0.00 -10.59
CA TRP A 84 1.01 0.35 -10.56
C TRP A 84 0.48 0.66 -11.97
N GLU A 85 1.21 1.47 -12.75
CA GLU A 85 0.87 1.75 -14.15
C GLU A 85 0.79 0.46 -14.96
N ALA A 86 1.79 -0.42 -14.85
CA ALA A 86 1.83 -1.68 -15.59
C ALA A 86 0.70 -2.66 -15.23
N LYS A 87 0.23 -2.67 -13.97
CA LYS A 87 -0.72 -3.68 -13.46
C LYS A 87 -2.16 -3.18 -13.32
N VAL A 88 -2.38 -1.87 -13.26
CA VAL A 88 -3.69 -1.27 -12.94
C VAL A 88 -4.11 -0.25 -13.99
N ASP A 89 -3.19 0.58 -14.49
CA ASP A 89 -3.49 1.59 -15.51
C ASP A 89 -3.15 1.08 -16.91
N THR A 90 -3.79 -0.02 -17.33
CA THR A 90 -3.53 -0.65 -18.65
C THR A 90 -4.09 0.15 -19.83
N ARG A 91 -4.20 1.47 -19.72
CA ARG A 91 -4.52 2.36 -20.85
C ARG A 91 -3.25 2.58 -21.66
N SER A 92 -3.01 1.66 -22.61
CA SER A 92 -2.17 1.88 -23.79
C SER A 92 -2.99 2.54 -24.89
#